data_AF-A0A971PDP3-F1
#
_entry.id   AF-A0A971PDP3-F1
#
_cell.length_a   1.000
_cell.length_b   1.000
_cell.length_c   1.000
_cell.angle_alpha   90.00
_cell.angle_beta   90.00
_cell.angle_gamma   90.00
#
_symmetry.space_group_name_H-M   'P 1'
#
loop_
_entity.id
_entity.type
_entity.pdbx_description
1 polymer ?
#
loop_
_entity_poly.entity_id
_entity_poly.type
_entity_poly.pdbx_seq_one_letter_code
_entity_poly.pdbx_strand_id
1 'polypeptide(L)'
;MASTPKTASTKKLAIIAMLVAQAAVLHYLESLFPNPVPIPGVKLGLANIITLVALVVFDFRTAMEITVMRTILGSLLAGTLFGMGFFMSFAGAVTAAVVMALVLRVLKKFGMVGISILGAIAHNIGQLIMATFVLHFAGIFLYLPAMLAFSIPTGLLTGLLINEVVKYIKVTNRVQAILDD
;
A
#
# COMPACT_ATOMS: atom_id res chain seq x y z
N MET A 1 -17.49 28.03 23.16
CA MET A 1 -17.64 26.58 23.36
C MET A 1 -16.64 25.90 22.44
N ALA A 2 -15.41 25.66 22.92
CA ALA A 2 -14.33 25.11 22.10
C ALA A 2 -14.50 23.60 21.98
N SER A 3 -14.65 23.10 20.75
CA SER A 3 -14.67 21.68 20.43
C SER A 3 -13.30 21.08 20.75
N THR A 4 -13.21 20.34 21.85
CA THR A 4 -12.02 19.56 22.21
C THR A 4 -11.69 18.58 21.07
N PRO A 5 -10.45 18.57 20.56
CA PRO A 5 -10.06 17.61 19.53
C PRO A 5 -10.16 16.19 20.10
N LYS A 6 -10.81 15.30 19.35
CA LYS A 6 -11.00 13.88 19.70
C LYS A 6 -9.61 13.21 19.72
N THR A 7 -8.94 13.22 20.88
CA THR A 7 -7.62 12.58 21.05
C THR A 7 -7.76 11.09 20.77
N ALA A 8 -6.96 10.55 19.84
CA ALA A 8 -6.96 9.12 19.55
C ALA A 8 -6.60 8.33 20.82
N SER A 9 -7.33 7.25 21.10
CA SER A 9 -7.00 6.31 22.18
C SER A 9 -5.53 5.87 22.02
N THR A 10 -4.73 5.98 23.10
CA THR A 10 -3.29 5.63 23.08
C THR A 10 -3.05 4.22 22.53
N LYS A 11 -3.98 3.29 22.79
CA LYS A 11 -3.97 1.93 22.24
C LYS A 11 -4.07 1.93 20.71
N LYS A 12 -5.02 2.69 20.14
CA LYS A 12 -5.21 2.82 18.69
C LYS A 12 -3.96 3.41 18.03
N LEU A 13 -3.37 4.44 18.64
CA LEU A 13 -2.12 5.03 18.14
C LEU A 13 -0.98 4.00 18.12
N ALA A 14 -0.83 3.20 19.19
CA ALA A 14 0.19 2.17 19.26
C ALA A 14 0.01 1.10 18.16
N ILE A 15 -1.22 0.67 17.88
CA ILE A 15 -1.50 -0.30 16.80
C ILE A 15 -1.16 0.31 15.43
N ILE A 16 -1.58 1.55 15.17
CA ILE A 16 -1.26 2.22 13.90
C ILE A 16 0.26 2.35 13.76
N ALA A 17 0.98 2.73 14.81
CA ALA A 17 2.44 2.80 14.80
C ALA A 17 3.09 1.44 14.52
N MET A 18 2.57 0.35 15.09
CA MET A 18 3.05 -1.00 14.79
C MET A 18 2.81 -1.38 13.33
N LEU A 19 1.65 -1.05 12.76
CA LEU A 19 1.35 -1.29 11.35
C LEU A 19 2.25 -0.46 10.42
N VAL A 20 2.51 0.80 10.78
CA VAL A 20 3.48 1.66 10.07
C VAL A 20 4.87 1.01 10.09
N ALA A 21 5.33 0.55 11.25
CA ALA A 21 6.64 -0.08 11.40
C ALA A 21 6.75 -1.35 10.54
N GLN A 22 5.75 -2.24 10.59
CA GLN A 22 5.69 -3.43 9.75
C GLN A 22 5.68 -3.08 8.26
N ALA A 23 4.88 -2.09 7.86
CA ALA A 23 4.81 -1.64 6.47
C ALA A 23 6.13 -1.03 5.98
N ALA A 24 6.83 -0.27 6.85
CA ALA A 24 8.12 0.31 6.54
C ALA A 24 9.20 -0.77 6.39
N VAL A 25 9.22 -1.78 7.26
CA VAL A 25 10.11 -2.94 7.14
C VAL A 25 9.84 -3.69 5.85
N LEU A 26 8.58 -4.00 5.52
CA LEU A 26 8.24 -4.67 4.27
C LEU A 26 8.64 -3.85 3.03
N HIS A 27 8.47 -2.53 3.07
CA HIS A 27 8.92 -1.63 2.01
C HIS A 27 10.45 -1.65 1.86
N TYR A 28 11.19 -1.62 2.98
CA TYR A 28 12.64 -1.69 2.96
C TYR A 28 13.12 -3.06 2.44
N LEU A 29 12.56 -4.16 2.93
CA LEU A 29 12.87 -5.51 2.43
C LEU A 29 12.60 -5.64 0.94
N GLU A 30 11.48 -5.10 0.47
CA GLU A 30 11.16 -5.03 -0.96
C GLU A 30 12.21 -4.29 -1.78
N SER A 31 12.85 -3.26 -1.21
CA SER A 31 13.96 -2.56 -1.87
C SER A 31 15.28 -3.34 -1.91
N LEU A 32 15.43 -4.36 -1.05
CA LEU A 32 16.62 -5.23 -1.02
C LEU A 32 16.52 -6.38 -2.03
N PHE A 33 15.30 -6.79 -2.41
CA PHE A 33 15.13 -7.83 -3.39
C PHE A 33 15.59 -7.34 -4.77
N PRO A 34 16.44 -8.11 -5.48
CA PRO A 34 16.76 -7.80 -6.86
C PRO A 34 15.48 -7.81 -7.68
N ASN A 35 15.33 -6.83 -8.59
CA ASN A 35 14.14 -6.78 -9.44
C ASN A 35 13.99 -8.13 -10.16
N PRO A 36 12.83 -8.80 -10.06
CA PRO A 36 12.62 -10.11 -10.68
C PRO A 36 12.69 -10.07 -12.22
N VAL A 37 12.71 -8.86 -12.79
CA VAL A 37 12.78 -8.58 -14.22
C VAL A 37 13.70 -7.38 -14.40
N PRO A 38 14.50 -7.27 -15.47
CA PRO A 38 15.26 -6.06 -15.82
C PRO A 38 14.35 -4.89 -16.28
N ILE A 39 13.18 -4.75 -15.67
CA ILE A 39 12.27 -3.63 -15.84
C ILE A 39 12.42 -2.76 -14.59
N PRO A 40 12.88 -1.51 -14.75
CA PRO A 40 12.95 -0.57 -13.66
C PRO A 40 11.58 -0.39 -12.99
N GLY A 41 11.54 -0.59 -11.67
CA GLY A 41 10.36 -0.31 -10.88
C GLY A 41 9.33 -1.43 -10.72
N VAL A 42 9.55 -2.64 -11.25
CA VAL A 42 8.70 -3.80 -10.90
C VAL A 42 8.99 -4.20 -9.45
N LYS A 43 7.95 -4.16 -8.62
CA LYS A 43 7.97 -4.51 -7.19
C LYS A 43 7.00 -5.65 -6.89
N LEU A 44 7.21 -6.35 -5.78
CA LEU A 44 6.37 -7.48 -5.34
C LEU A 44 5.01 -7.05 -4.77
N GLY A 45 4.89 -5.80 -4.34
CA GLY A 45 3.71 -5.26 -3.65
C GLY A 45 3.64 -5.66 -2.17
N LEU A 46 4.75 -6.06 -1.53
CA LEU A 46 4.72 -6.55 -0.13
C LEU A 46 4.17 -5.49 0.83
N ALA A 47 4.63 -4.25 0.70
CA ALA A 47 4.13 -3.18 1.53
C ALA A 47 2.61 -3.02 1.37
N ASN A 48 2.07 -3.14 0.14
CA ASN A 48 0.66 -2.91 -0.19
C ASN A 48 -0.30 -3.86 0.55
N ILE A 49 0.19 -5.01 1.04
CA ILE A 49 -0.56 -5.89 1.94
C ILE A 49 -1.05 -5.10 3.15
N ILE A 50 -0.17 -4.35 3.82
CA ILE A 50 -0.54 -3.59 5.01
C ILE A 50 -1.52 -2.45 4.69
N THR A 51 -1.38 -1.81 3.52
CA THR A 51 -2.35 -0.79 3.08
C THR A 51 -3.74 -1.39 2.93
N LEU A 52 -3.86 -2.55 2.26
CA LEU A 52 -5.16 -3.15 2.04
C LEU A 52 -5.73 -3.75 3.34
N VAL A 53 -4.90 -4.31 4.23
CA VAL A 53 -5.33 -4.68 5.59
C VAL A 53 -5.87 -3.46 6.33
N ALA A 54 -5.17 -2.32 6.28
CA ALA A 54 -5.60 -1.10 6.94
C ALA A 54 -6.93 -0.57 6.38
N LEU A 55 -7.14 -0.65 5.06
CA LEU A 55 -8.40 -0.27 4.42
C LEU A 55 -9.59 -1.15 4.85
N VAL A 56 -9.34 -2.42 5.12
CA VAL A 56 -10.39 -3.39 5.48
C VAL A 56 -10.72 -3.34 6.97
N VAL A 57 -9.72 -3.10 7.82
CA VAL A 57 -9.86 -3.17 9.29
C VAL A 57 -10.15 -1.81 9.91
N PHE A 58 -9.65 -0.72 9.32
CA PHE A 58 -9.84 0.64 9.82
C PHE A 58 -10.64 1.46 8.80
N ASP A 59 -10.14 2.64 8.44
CA ASP A 59 -10.73 3.55 7.48
C ASP A 59 -9.69 4.01 6.44
N PHE A 60 -10.18 4.68 5.40
CA PHE A 60 -9.34 5.26 4.35
C PHE A 60 -8.27 6.21 4.91
N ARG A 61 -8.62 7.01 5.93
CA ARG A 61 -7.70 7.99 6.53
C ARG A 61 -6.51 7.29 7.18
N THR A 62 -6.76 6.27 7.99
CA THR A 62 -5.70 5.48 8.66
C THR A 62 -4.85 4.75 7.64
N ALA A 63 -5.45 4.15 6.61
CA ALA A 63 -4.70 3.48 5.55
C ALA A 63 -3.78 4.44 4.78
N MET A 64 -4.23 5.66 4.52
CA MET A 64 -3.42 6.71 3.88
C MET A 64 -2.28 7.16 4.79
N GLU A 65 -2.52 7.38 6.08
CA GLU A 65 -1.45 7.71 7.05
C GLU A 65 -0.38 6.62 7.07
N ILE A 66 -0.78 5.34 7.14
CA ILE A 66 0.14 4.20 7.07
C ILE A 66 0.92 4.19 5.75
N THR A 67 0.23 4.43 4.65
CA THR A 67 0.81 4.40 3.30
C THR A 67 1.83 5.51 3.08
N VAL A 68 1.55 6.72 3.58
CA VAL A 68 2.48 7.86 3.51
C VAL A 68 3.68 7.60 4.41
N MET A 69 3.43 7.28 5.69
CA MET A 69 4.51 7.10 6.67
C MET A 69 5.45 5.96 6.28
N ARG A 70 4.94 4.81 5.83
CA ARG A 70 5.79 3.69 5.41
C ARG A 70 6.68 4.06 4.21
N THR A 71 6.21 4.89 3.29
CA THR A 71 7.01 5.25 2.10
C THR A 71 8.14 6.20 2.46
N ILE A 72 7.87 7.15 3.36
CA ILE A 72 8.88 8.06 3.91
C ILE A 72 9.91 7.25 4.71
N LEU A 73 9.45 6.46 5.69
CA LEU A 73 10.34 5.69 6.56
C LEU A 73 11.11 4.61 5.79
N GLY A 74 10.45 3.87 4.91
CA GLY A 74 11.11 2.84 4.10
C GLY A 74 12.18 3.41 3.18
N SER A 75 11.92 4.55 2.54
CA SER A 75 12.93 5.23 1.70
C SER A 75 14.03 5.88 2.52
N LEU A 76 13.72 6.36 3.73
CA LEU A 76 14.72 6.87 4.67
C LEU A 76 15.67 5.77 5.12
N LEU A 77 15.15 4.60 5.49
CA LEU A 77 15.95 3.42 5.86
C LEU A 77 16.82 2.92 4.70
N ALA A 78 16.30 2.99 3.48
CA ALA A 78 17.05 2.67 2.26
C ALA A 78 18.09 3.75 1.86
N GLY A 79 18.12 4.91 2.54
CA GLY A 79 18.99 6.03 2.14
C GLY A 79 18.61 6.67 0.79
N THR A 80 17.38 6.48 0.32
CA THR A 80 16.89 6.95 -0.99
C THR A 80 15.77 7.99 -0.89
N LEU A 81 15.54 8.54 0.30
CA LEU A 81 14.53 9.58 0.54
C LEU A 81 14.77 10.79 -0.38
N PHE A 82 13.70 11.32 -0.96
CA PHE A 82 13.73 12.39 -1.97
C PHE A 82 14.46 12.05 -3.28
N GLY A 83 14.89 10.79 -3.47
CA GLY A 83 15.33 10.29 -4.76
C GLY A 83 14.15 9.96 -5.70
N MET A 84 14.47 9.66 -6.96
CA MET A 84 13.48 9.26 -7.96
C MET A 84 12.63 8.07 -7.50
N GLY A 85 13.26 7.06 -6.87
CA GLY A 85 12.59 5.87 -6.34
C GLY A 85 11.55 6.18 -5.27
N PHE A 86 11.81 7.18 -4.43
CA PHE A 86 10.86 7.65 -3.42
C PHE A 86 9.61 8.24 -4.07
N PHE A 87 9.75 9.20 -5.00
CA PHE A 87 8.60 9.83 -5.66
C PHE A 87 7.75 8.81 -6.42
N MET A 88 8.42 7.94 -7.17
CA MET A 88 7.80 6.81 -7.87
C MET A 88 6.97 5.93 -6.93
N SER A 89 7.58 5.47 -5.83
CA SER A 89 6.92 4.60 -4.88
C SER A 89 5.79 5.31 -4.11
N PHE A 90 5.96 6.60 -3.80
CA PHE A 90 4.95 7.40 -3.13
C PHE A 90 3.71 7.58 -4.01
N ALA A 91 3.89 8.00 -5.26
CA ALA A 91 2.81 8.20 -6.21
C ALA A 91 2.06 6.89 -6.49
N GLY A 92 2.78 5.79 -6.73
CA GLY A 92 2.19 4.47 -6.91
C GLY A 92 1.42 4.02 -5.66
N ALA A 93 2.00 4.17 -4.47
CA ALA A 93 1.36 3.75 -3.22
C ALA A 93 0.07 4.51 -2.93
N VAL A 94 0.07 5.84 -3.11
CA VAL A 94 -1.12 6.69 -2.95
C VAL A 94 -2.20 6.31 -3.98
N THR A 95 -1.83 6.16 -5.24
CA THR A 95 -2.76 5.80 -6.32
C THR A 95 -3.42 4.45 -6.05
N ALA A 96 -2.63 3.46 -5.63
CA ALA A 96 -3.13 2.14 -5.23
C ALA A 96 -4.10 2.21 -4.05
N ALA A 97 -3.76 2.95 -3.00
CA ALA A 97 -4.62 3.11 -1.82
C ALA A 97 -5.98 3.74 -2.19
N VAL A 98 -5.97 4.77 -3.03
CA VAL A 98 -7.19 5.44 -3.51
C VAL A 98 -8.05 4.48 -4.33
N VAL A 99 -7.47 3.77 -5.29
CA VAL A 99 -8.21 2.83 -6.15
C VAL A 99 -8.80 1.69 -5.33
N MET A 100 -8.02 1.07 -4.44
CA MET A 100 -8.51 0.00 -3.57
C MET A 100 -9.65 0.48 -2.66
N ALA A 101 -9.54 1.68 -2.09
CA ALA A 101 -10.59 2.27 -1.26
C ALA A 101 -11.88 2.53 -2.05
N LEU A 102 -11.76 3.04 -3.28
CA LEU A 102 -12.89 3.28 -4.17
C LEU A 102 -13.59 1.95 -4.53
N VAL A 103 -12.81 0.93 -4.90
CA VAL A 103 -13.34 -0.39 -5.24
C VAL A 103 -14.05 -1.04 -4.05
N LEU A 104 -13.46 -1.00 -2.85
CA LEU A 104 -14.10 -1.49 -1.62
C LEU A 104 -15.46 -0.82 -1.35
N ARG A 105 -15.57 0.48 -1.65
CA ARG A 105 -16.78 1.26 -1.40
C ARG A 105 -17.88 1.03 -2.45
N VAL A 106 -17.50 0.95 -3.72
CA VAL A 106 -18.42 0.88 -4.86
C VAL A 106 -18.78 -0.57 -5.19
N LEU A 107 -17.80 -1.48 -5.19
CA LEU A 107 -17.96 -2.88 -5.59
C LEU A 107 -17.96 -3.80 -4.38
N LYS A 108 -19.02 -3.70 -3.55
CA LYS A 108 -19.14 -4.42 -2.27
C LYS A 108 -19.05 -5.96 -2.34
N LYS A 109 -19.25 -6.55 -3.53
CA LYS A 109 -19.15 -8.01 -3.77
C LYS A 109 -17.83 -8.42 -4.43
N PHE A 110 -16.91 -7.49 -4.66
CA PHE A 110 -15.63 -7.79 -5.27
C PHE A 110 -14.70 -8.45 -4.25
N GLY A 111 -14.09 -9.58 -4.62
CA GLY A 111 -13.20 -10.31 -3.71
C GLY A 111 -11.88 -9.58 -3.48
N MET A 112 -11.23 -9.82 -2.33
CA MET A 112 -9.96 -9.16 -1.97
C MET A 112 -8.85 -9.38 -3.00
N VAL A 113 -8.85 -10.54 -3.67
CA VAL A 113 -7.95 -10.84 -4.79
C VAL A 113 -8.08 -9.82 -5.90
N GLY A 114 -9.31 -9.55 -6.37
CA GLY A 114 -9.54 -8.57 -7.43
C GLY A 114 -9.17 -7.16 -6.99
N ILE A 115 -9.48 -6.79 -5.74
CA ILE A 115 -9.12 -5.48 -5.17
C ILE A 115 -7.61 -5.31 -5.16
N SER A 116 -6.87 -6.35 -4.76
CA SER A 116 -5.41 -6.32 -4.71
C SER A 116 -4.79 -6.25 -6.11
N ILE A 117 -5.32 -6.98 -7.10
CA ILE A 117 -4.89 -6.88 -8.50
C ILE A 117 -5.11 -5.46 -9.04
N LEU A 118 -6.29 -4.86 -8.81
CA LEU A 118 -6.56 -3.48 -9.21
C LEU A 118 -5.62 -2.49 -8.49
N GLY A 119 -5.34 -2.72 -7.22
CA GLY A 119 -4.35 -1.96 -6.46
C GLY A 119 -2.94 -2.06 -7.05
N ALA A 120 -2.48 -3.25 -7.42
CA ALA A 120 -1.18 -3.48 -8.03
C ALA A 120 -1.08 -2.82 -9.43
N ILE A 121 -2.15 -2.88 -10.22
CA ILE A 121 -2.24 -2.18 -11.51
C ILE A 121 -2.15 -0.66 -11.30
N ALA A 122 -2.97 -0.13 -10.40
CA ALA A 122 -3.02 1.29 -10.07
C ALA A 122 -1.67 1.80 -9.52
N HIS A 123 -0.98 0.97 -8.74
CA HIS A 123 0.36 1.26 -8.24
C HIS A 123 1.35 1.51 -9.39
N ASN A 124 1.41 0.56 -10.33
CA ASN A 124 2.33 0.62 -11.46
C ASN A 124 2.01 1.81 -12.38
N ILE A 125 0.74 2.10 -12.61
CA ILE A 125 0.30 3.27 -13.39
C ILE A 125 0.74 4.57 -12.69
N GLY A 126 0.41 4.74 -11.40
CA GLY A 126 0.78 5.94 -10.64
C GLY A 126 2.29 6.17 -10.57
N GLN A 127 3.04 5.08 -10.45
CA GLN A 127 4.49 5.10 -10.48
C GLN A 127 5.05 5.56 -11.83
N LEU A 128 4.54 5.03 -12.95
CA LEU A 128 5.00 5.42 -14.30
C LEU A 128 4.60 6.85 -14.67
N ILE A 129 3.42 7.30 -14.23
CA ILE A 129 3.01 8.70 -14.37
C ILE A 129 4.05 9.60 -13.68
N MET A 130 4.40 9.30 -12.43
CA MET A 130 5.42 10.06 -11.71
C MET A 130 6.80 9.96 -12.36
N ALA A 131 7.20 8.77 -12.83
CA ALA A 131 8.47 8.57 -13.52
C ALA A 131 8.56 9.44 -14.79
N THR A 132 7.45 9.59 -15.52
CA THR A 132 7.38 10.44 -16.72
C THR A 132 7.60 11.91 -16.36
N PHE A 133 7.02 12.39 -15.25
CA PHE A 133 7.24 13.76 -14.78
C PHE A 133 8.69 14.01 -14.34
N VAL A 134 9.32 13.05 -13.67
CA VAL A 134 10.71 13.20 -13.18
C VAL A 134 11.73 13.06 -14.31
N LEU A 135 11.51 12.14 -15.25
CA LEU A 135 12.44 11.89 -16.38
C LEU A 135 12.20 12.80 -17.58
N HIS A 136 11.05 13.47 -17.65
CA HIS A 136 10.58 14.17 -18.84
C HIS A 136 10.53 13.28 -20.11
N PHE A 137 10.27 11.98 -19.93
CA PHE A 137 10.29 10.98 -21.01
C PHE A 137 9.09 10.04 -20.93
N ALA A 138 8.12 10.24 -21.82
CA ALA A 138 6.90 9.42 -21.88
C ALA A 138 7.13 8.00 -22.43
N GLY A 139 8.26 7.74 -23.09
CA GLY A 139 8.58 6.40 -23.60
C GLY A 139 8.72 5.34 -22.51
N ILE A 140 8.79 5.73 -21.24
CA ILE A 140 8.77 4.79 -20.11
C ILE A 140 7.46 3.99 -20.01
N PHE A 141 6.37 4.47 -20.62
CA PHE A 141 5.12 3.71 -20.72
C PHE A 141 5.23 2.44 -21.58
N LEU A 142 6.30 2.28 -22.36
CA LEU A 142 6.59 1.01 -23.06
C LEU A 142 6.78 -0.16 -22.09
N TYR A 143 7.14 0.11 -20.83
CA TYR A 143 7.21 -0.93 -19.78
C TYR A 143 5.85 -1.30 -19.19
N LEU A 144 4.80 -0.47 -19.40
CA LEU A 144 3.49 -0.66 -18.77
C LEU A 144 2.87 -2.04 -19.09
N PRO A 145 2.85 -2.56 -20.33
CA PRO A 145 2.27 -3.87 -20.61
C PRO A 145 2.91 -5.00 -19.80
N ALA A 146 4.23 -4.97 -19.67
CA ALA A 146 4.96 -5.95 -18.85
C ALA A 146 4.68 -5.75 -17.36
N MET A 147 4.68 -4.50 -16.86
CA MET A 147 4.32 -4.21 -15.47
C MET A 147 2.91 -4.67 -15.11
N LEU A 148 1.94 -4.50 -16.01
CA LEU A 148 0.55 -4.97 -15.83
C LEU A 148 0.48 -6.51 -15.80
N ALA A 149 1.25 -7.19 -16.65
CA ALA A 149 1.35 -8.65 -16.60
C ALA A 149 1.87 -9.14 -15.24
N PHE A 150 2.84 -8.44 -14.64
CA PHE A 150 3.36 -8.73 -13.29
C PHE A 150 2.44 -8.29 -12.16
N SER A 151 1.56 -7.30 -12.36
CA SER A 151 0.56 -6.90 -11.38
C SER A 151 -0.46 -8.00 -11.07
N ILE A 152 -0.74 -8.89 -12.03
CA ILE A 152 -1.70 -9.98 -11.85
C ILE A 152 -1.21 -11.01 -10.83
N PRO A 153 -0.03 -11.67 -10.99
CA PRO A 153 0.44 -12.66 -10.03
C PRO A 153 0.76 -12.04 -8.67
N THR A 154 1.37 -10.85 -8.63
CA THR A 154 1.64 -10.14 -7.36
C THR A 154 0.34 -9.77 -6.65
N GLY A 155 -0.65 -9.24 -7.38
CA GLY A 155 -1.99 -8.94 -6.88
C GLY A 155 -2.74 -10.18 -6.39
N LEU A 156 -2.61 -11.31 -7.09
CA LEU A 156 -3.20 -12.58 -6.68
C LEU A 156 -2.62 -13.06 -5.35
N LEU A 157 -1.29 -13.14 -5.26
CA LEU A 157 -0.59 -13.60 -4.04
C LEU A 157 -0.93 -12.72 -2.84
N THR A 158 -0.83 -11.39 -3.01
CA THR A 158 -1.16 -10.43 -1.95
C THR A 158 -2.63 -10.54 -1.55
N GLY A 159 -3.55 -10.69 -2.49
CA GLY A 159 -4.98 -10.85 -2.22
C GLY A 159 -5.34 -12.13 -1.47
N LEU A 160 -4.68 -13.25 -1.77
CA LEU A 160 -4.84 -14.51 -1.04
C LEU A 160 -4.34 -14.39 0.39
N LEU A 161 -3.16 -13.78 0.59
CA LEU A 161 -2.61 -13.51 1.93
C LEU A 161 -3.57 -12.65 2.76
N ILE A 162 -4.16 -11.62 2.16
CA ILE A 162 -5.09 -10.72 2.85
C ILE A 162 -6.37 -11.44 3.25
N ASN A 163 -6.90 -12.34 2.42
CA ASN A 163 -8.06 -13.16 2.80
C ASN A 163 -7.80 -13.94 4.09
N GLU A 164 -6.63 -14.58 4.21
CA GLU A 164 -6.25 -15.31 5.41
C GLU A 164 -6.07 -14.36 6.59
N VAL A 165 -5.32 -13.27 6.43
CA VAL A 165 -5.11 -12.26 7.50
C VAL A 165 -6.45 -11.71 8.01
N VAL A 166 -7.36 -11.33 7.12
CA VAL A 166 -8.67 -10.80 7.49
C VAL A 166 -9.52 -11.87 8.18
N LYS A 167 -9.47 -13.13 7.73
CA LYS A 167 -10.15 -14.25 8.39
C LYS A 167 -9.63 -14.44 9.81
N TYR A 168 -8.32 -14.44 10.01
CA TYR A 168 -7.71 -14.53 11.35
C TYR A 168 -8.10 -13.35 12.25
N ILE A 169 -8.09 -12.12 11.73
CA ILE A 169 -8.47 -10.93 12.50
C ILE A 169 -9.94 -11.02 12.95
N LYS A 170 -10.85 -11.42 12.05
CA LYS A 170 -12.28 -11.57 12.37
C LYS A 170 -12.54 -12.65 13.41
N VAL A 171 -11.90 -13.81 13.28
CA VAL A 171 -12.03 -14.93 14.23
C VAL A 171 -11.54 -14.54 15.62
N THR A 172 -10.46 -13.76 15.70
CA THR A 172 -9.85 -13.40 16.98
C THR A 172 -10.55 -12.21 17.66
N ASN A 173 -11.38 -11.45 16.92
CA ASN A 173 -12.08 -10.21 17.33
C ASN A 173 -11.23 -9.16 18.07
N ARG A 174 -9.90 -9.33 18.09
CA ARG A 174 -8.97 -8.57 18.91
C ARG A 174 -8.84 -7.13 18.46
N VAL A 175 -8.81 -6.88 17.16
CA VAL A 175 -8.64 -5.50 16.66
C VAL A 175 -9.91 -4.69 16.89
N GLN A 176 -11.09 -5.30 16.72
CA GLN A 176 -12.36 -4.63 16.96
C GLN A 176 -12.56 -4.32 18.44
N ALA A 177 -12.30 -5.30 19.32
CA ALA A 177 -12.33 -5.10 20.77
C ALA A 177 -11.37 -4.01 21.28
N ILE A 178 -10.24 -3.77 20.59
CA ILE A 178 -9.29 -2.70 20.95
C ILE A 178 -9.67 -1.34 20.32
N LEU A 179 -10.44 -1.34 19.23
CA LEU A 179 -10.90 -0.11 18.57
C LEU A 179 -12.18 0.47 19.20
N ASP A 180 -12.97 -0.36 19.87
CA ASP A 180 -14.21 0.02 20.55
C ASP A 180 -13.97 0.52 22.01
N ASP A 181 -12.73 0.42 22.51
CA ASP A 181 -12.21 0.91 23.81
C ASP A 181 -11.62 2.34 23.75
#